data_AF-A0A9E7RU63-F1
#
_entry.id   AF-A0A9E7RU63-F1
#
_cell.length_a   1.000
_cell.length_b   1.000
_cell.length_c   1.000
_cell.angle_alpha   90.00
_cell.angle_beta   90.00
_cell.angle_gamma   90.00
#
_symmetry.space_group_name_H-M   'P 1'
#
loop_
_entity.id
_entity.type
_entity.pdbx_description
1 polymer ?
#
loop_
_entity_poly.entity_id
_entity_poly.type
_entity_poly.pdbx_seq_one_letter_code
_entity_poly.pdbx_strand_id
1 'polypeptide(L)'
;MNPLKEEVNVNGIGVSFEGDKVVVSGDSGLVVAGDSILFTGELEYEMVSGDIEVSSLENVTCASSYHDGVLDLLVVLGEPCGDRVLECFRAAVEEASLRAGILMKLLRSRITLVSLPGSSEYDDSCLRGAVGDVLGKVLLPGPGVEECLRMHGAGMEEMVDAGMELCVGVEVTAELRERLEAEITRALGDLNVRALLAAALHLEDDIENRRLLGLDLRDDPAFLYSDEVIGMAIANQIAGTKAIFNFKRYDEEKPGVIGGLGPMVDDAVAGLIAGCMSRIFE
;
A
#
# COMPACT_ATOMS: atom_id res chain seq x y z
N MET A 1 2.26 -7.34 27.74
CA MET A 1 0.84 -7.65 27.48
C MET A 1 0.56 -9.06 27.98
N ASN A 2 -0.62 -9.31 28.54
CA ASN A 2 -1.04 -10.70 28.76
C ASN A 2 -1.18 -11.37 27.37
N PRO A 3 -0.68 -12.60 27.18
CA PRO A 3 -0.92 -13.30 25.92
C PRO A 3 -2.43 -13.42 25.73
N LEU A 4 -2.89 -13.07 24.52
CA LEU A 4 -4.25 -13.34 24.10
C LEU A 4 -4.48 -14.85 24.30
N LYS A 5 -5.47 -15.20 25.11
CA LYS A 5 -5.95 -16.57 25.25
C LYS A 5 -7.41 -16.57 24.88
N GLU A 6 -7.68 -16.88 23.62
CA GLU A 6 -9.01 -16.87 23.02
C GLU A 6 -9.26 -18.20 22.31
N GLU A 7 -10.41 -18.80 22.57
CA GLU A 7 -10.86 -20.02 21.90
C GLU A 7 -12.13 -19.70 21.12
N VAL A 8 -12.11 -19.97 19.82
CA VAL A 8 -13.22 -19.75 18.90
C VAL A 8 -13.60 -21.09 18.30
N ASN A 9 -14.90 -21.38 18.24
CA ASN A 9 -15.41 -22.54 17.51
C ASN A 9 -16.15 -22.07 16.26
N VAL A 10 -15.70 -22.53 15.10
CA VAL A 10 -16.25 -22.20 13.79
C VAL A 10 -16.81 -23.48 13.18
N ASN A 11 -18.06 -23.81 13.51
CA ASN A 11 -18.81 -24.94 12.96
C ASN A 11 -18.04 -26.28 12.97
N GLY A 12 -17.44 -26.65 14.11
CA GLY A 12 -16.67 -27.89 14.25
C GLY A 12 -15.18 -27.76 13.95
N ILE A 13 -14.71 -26.54 13.64
CA ILE A 13 -13.30 -26.17 13.72
C ILE A 13 -13.03 -25.46 15.05
N GLY A 14 -12.14 -25.99 15.87
CA GLY A 14 -11.62 -25.30 17.06
C GLY A 14 -10.39 -24.47 16.69
N VAL A 15 -10.43 -23.18 17.01
CA VAL A 15 -9.32 -22.23 16.84
C VAL A 15 -8.90 -21.72 18.21
N SER A 16 -7.63 -21.88 18.58
CA SER A 16 -7.08 -21.43 19.86
C SER A 16 -5.89 -20.53 19.64
N PHE A 17 -5.93 -19.34 20.24
CA PHE A 17 -4.85 -18.36 20.22
C PHE A 17 -4.07 -18.41 21.53
N GLU A 18 -2.76 -18.61 21.47
CA GLU A 18 -1.82 -18.51 22.59
C GLU A 18 -0.63 -17.61 22.21
N GLY A 19 -0.80 -16.30 22.39
CA GLY A 19 0.17 -15.33 21.87
C GLY A 19 0.14 -15.28 20.35
N ASP A 20 1.28 -15.47 19.69
CA ASP A 20 1.40 -15.55 18.22
C ASP A 20 1.14 -16.96 17.66
N LYS A 21 0.94 -17.95 18.52
CA LYS A 21 0.62 -19.31 18.12
C LYS A 21 -0.88 -19.49 18.00
N VAL A 22 -1.31 -20.05 16.89
CA VAL A 22 -2.69 -20.39 16.58
C VAL A 22 -2.77 -21.87 16.28
N VAL A 23 -3.60 -22.59 17.02
CA VAL A 23 -3.89 -24.00 16.76
C VAL A 23 -5.28 -24.09 16.14
N VAL A 24 -5.37 -24.68 14.95
CA VAL A 24 -6.63 -24.94 14.26
C VAL A 24 -6.84 -26.45 14.17
N SER A 25 -7.97 -26.94 14.68
CA SER A 25 -8.29 -28.37 14.72
C SER A 25 -9.68 -28.61 14.15
N GLY A 26 -9.86 -29.66 13.35
CA GLY A 26 -11.14 -29.99 12.73
C GLY A 26 -11.50 -31.46 12.94
N ASP A 27 -12.72 -31.72 13.41
CA ASP A 27 -13.21 -33.07 13.72
C ASP A 27 -13.18 -34.03 12.51
N SER A 28 -13.28 -33.48 11.30
CA SER A 28 -13.28 -34.21 10.02
C SER A 28 -11.98 -34.04 9.21
N GLY A 29 -10.95 -33.46 9.82
CA GLY A 29 -9.76 -32.97 9.14
C GLY A 29 -9.92 -31.56 8.59
N LEU A 30 -8.86 -31.06 7.97
CA LEU A 30 -8.69 -29.70 7.47
C LEU A 30 -8.08 -29.72 6.07
N VAL A 31 -8.53 -28.80 5.22
CA VAL A 31 -7.88 -28.43 3.96
C VAL A 31 -7.31 -27.03 4.14
N VAL A 32 -6.00 -26.90 3.94
CA VAL A 32 -5.26 -25.64 4.11
C VAL A 32 -4.73 -25.18 2.77
N ALA A 33 -4.98 -23.93 2.41
CA ALA A 33 -4.46 -23.29 1.21
C ALA A 33 -3.62 -22.06 1.57
N GLY A 34 -2.37 -22.05 1.12
CA GLY A 34 -1.45 -20.91 1.14
C GLY A 34 -0.52 -21.00 -0.06
N ASP A 35 0.79 -21.00 0.15
CA ASP A 35 1.79 -21.28 -0.91
C ASP A 35 1.63 -22.68 -1.51
N SER A 36 1.01 -23.60 -0.78
CA SER A 36 0.64 -24.93 -1.23
C SER A 36 -0.70 -25.35 -0.61
N ILE A 37 -1.27 -26.45 -1.12
CA ILE A 37 -2.48 -27.06 -0.54
C ILE A 37 -2.05 -28.25 0.31
N LEU A 38 -2.57 -28.33 1.53
CA LEU A 38 -2.24 -29.38 2.48
C LEU A 38 -3.51 -29.94 3.16
N PHE A 39 -3.49 -31.23 3.46
CA PHE A 39 -4.56 -31.92 4.18
C PHE A 39 -4.01 -32.41 5.52
N THR A 40 -4.64 -32.01 6.63
CA THR A 40 -4.16 -32.33 7.98
C THR A 40 -5.32 -32.47 8.96
N GLY A 41 -5.13 -33.15 10.09
CA GLY A 41 -6.12 -33.16 11.19
C GLY A 41 -6.08 -31.91 12.06
N GLU A 42 -4.88 -31.31 12.16
CA GLU A 42 -4.58 -30.14 12.98
C GLU A 42 -3.52 -29.30 12.28
N LEU A 43 -3.64 -27.99 12.40
CA LEU A 43 -2.69 -27.01 11.90
C LEU A 43 -2.15 -26.21 13.09
N GLU A 44 -0.86 -26.35 13.36
CA GLU A 44 -0.12 -25.41 14.18
C GLU A 44 0.38 -24.28 13.26
N TYR A 45 -0.10 -23.06 13.53
CA TYR A 45 0.24 -21.86 12.77
C TYR A 45 0.90 -20.84 13.68
N GLU A 46 2.04 -20.29 13.27
CA GLU A 46 2.73 -19.23 14.01
C GLU A 46 2.57 -17.93 13.23
N MET A 47 1.71 -17.04 13.73
CA MET A 47 1.48 -15.71 13.17
C MET A 47 2.74 -14.86 13.28
N VAL A 48 2.91 -13.87 12.39
CA VAL A 48 4.05 -12.95 12.55
C VAL A 48 3.91 -12.18 13.86
N SER A 49 4.99 -12.07 14.62
CA SER A 49 4.96 -11.55 15.99
C SER A 49 4.52 -10.09 16.04
N GLY A 50 3.26 -9.84 16.37
CA GLY A 50 2.68 -8.51 16.43
C GLY A 50 1.34 -8.52 17.17
N ASP A 51 0.66 -7.39 17.18
CA ASP A 51 -0.71 -7.34 17.69
C ASP A 51 -1.61 -8.14 16.75
N ILE A 52 -2.35 -9.09 17.32
CA ILE A 52 -3.29 -9.94 16.58
C ILE A 52 -4.68 -9.34 16.69
N GLU A 53 -5.27 -9.07 15.54
CA GLU A 53 -6.66 -8.66 15.40
C GLU A 53 -7.48 -9.84 14.88
N VAL A 54 -8.63 -10.08 15.49
CA VAL A 54 -9.54 -11.18 15.12
C VAL A 54 -10.92 -10.61 14.78
N SER A 55 -11.56 -11.15 13.75
CA SER A 55 -12.99 -10.95 13.46
C SER A 55 -13.64 -12.29 13.16
N SER A 56 -14.84 -12.48 13.69
CA SER A 56 -15.65 -13.67 13.42
C SER A 56 -17.03 -13.25 12.93
N LEU A 57 -17.40 -13.72 11.75
CA LEU A 57 -18.71 -13.52 11.12
C LEU A 57 -19.28 -14.87 10.72
N GLU A 58 -20.41 -15.25 11.36
CA GLU A 58 -21.06 -16.53 11.18
C GLU A 58 -20.06 -17.71 11.27
N ASN A 59 -19.85 -18.43 10.16
CA ASN A 59 -18.96 -19.58 10.08
C ASN A 59 -17.59 -19.22 9.50
N VAL A 60 -17.16 -17.96 9.65
CA VAL A 60 -15.83 -17.50 9.24
C VAL A 60 -15.15 -16.77 10.39
N THR A 61 -13.90 -17.16 10.68
CA THR A 61 -13.01 -16.40 11.55
C THR A 61 -11.79 -15.98 10.75
N CYS A 62 -11.46 -14.70 10.79
CA CYS A 62 -10.22 -14.16 10.23
C CYS A 62 -9.37 -13.62 11.38
N ALA A 63 -8.07 -13.88 11.33
CA ALA A 63 -7.08 -13.25 12.17
C ALA A 63 -6.02 -12.59 11.29
N SER A 64 -5.48 -11.47 11.74
CA SER A 64 -4.31 -10.86 11.13
C SER A 64 -3.28 -10.47 12.16
N SER A 65 -2.03 -10.47 11.73
CA SER A 65 -0.98 -9.72 12.40
C SER A 65 -0.10 -9.01 11.39
N TYR A 66 0.59 -8.00 11.87
CA TYR A 66 1.57 -7.29 11.10
C TYR A 66 2.85 -7.12 11.90
N HIS A 67 3.97 -7.49 11.29
CA HIS A 67 5.29 -7.24 11.85
C HIS A 67 6.35 -7.16 10.75
N ASP A 68 7.28 -6.21 10.88
CA ASP A 68 8.48 -6.08 10.03
C ASP A 68 8.20 -6.18 8.52
N GLY A 69 7.20 -5.43 8.05
CA GLY A 69 6.84 -5.41 6.62
C GLY A 69 6.08 -6.64 6.13
N VAL A 70 5.69 -7.56 7.02
CA VAL A 70 4.89 -8.75 6.69
C VAL A 70 3.47 -8.57 7.20
N LEU A 71 2.50 -8.57 6.29
CA LEU A 71 1.08 -8.71 6.60
C LEU A 71 0.72 -10.19 6.57
N ASP A 72 0.24 -10.71 7.68
CA ASP A 72 -0.16 -12.09 7.82
C ASP A 72 -1.66 -12.19 8.06
N LEU A 73 -2.33 -13.04 7.30
CA LEU A 73 -3.77 -13.27 7.34
C LEU A 73 -4.04 -14.77 7.43
N LEU A 74 -4.76 -15.17 8.49
CA LEU A 74 -5.28 -16.52 8.66
C LEU A 74 -6.81 -16.47 8.58
N VAL A 75 -7.39 -17.12 7.57
CA VAL A 75 -8.84 -17.21 7.37
C VAL A 75 -9.27 -18.65 7.64
N VAL A 76 -10.25 -18.84 8.51
CA VAL A 76 -10.81 -20.15 8.88
C VAL A 76 -12.28 -20.18 8.50
N LEU A 77 -12.64 -21.09 7.60
CA LEU A 77 -14.00 -21.36 7.14
C LEU A 77 -14.53 -22.63 7.80
N GLY A 78 -15.56 -22.48 8.63
CA GLY A 78 -16.29 -23.61 9.21
C GLY A 78 -17.23 -24.32 8.23
N GLU A 79 -17.41 -23.78 7.02
CA GLU A 79 -18.16 -24.46 5.97
C GLU A 79 -17.30 -25.51 5.24
N PRO A 80 -17.86 -26.68 4.85
CA PRO A 80 -17.19 -27.68 4.03
C PRO A 80 -16.86 -27.16 2.62
N CYS A 81 -15.77 -26.40 2.50
CA CYS A 81 -15.34 -25.76 1.24
C CYS A 81 -14.02 -26.32 0.70
N GLY A 82 -13.49 -27.40 1.25
CA GLY A 82 -12.18 -27.95 0.90
C GLY A 82 -12.01 -28.30 -0.58
N ASP A 83 -13.06 -28.79 -1.23
CA ASP A 83 -13.04 -29.10 -2.67
C ASP A 83 -13.00 -27.83 -3.54
N ARG A 84 -13.41 -26.70 -2.96
CA ARG A 84 -13.45 -25.36 -3.58
C ARG A 84 -12.47 -24.39 -2.92
N VAL A 85 -11.48 -24.89 -2.17
CA VAL A 85 -10.59 -24.07 -1.33
C VAL A 85 -9.86 -22.99 -2.13
N LEU A 86 -9.54 -23.25 -3.40
CA LEU A 86 -8.91 -22.28 -4.29
C LEU A 86 -9.82 -21.10 -4.65
N GLU A 87 -11.13 -21.32 -4.76
CA GLU A 87 -12.10 -20.25 -5.01
C GLU A 87 -12.23 -19.36 -3.78
N CYS A 88 -12.35 -19.96 -2.60
CA CYS A 88 -12.38 -19.25 -1.32
C CYS A 88 -11.08 -18.49 -1.07
N PHE A 89 -9.92 -19.11 -1.34
CA PHE A 89 -8.61 -18.49 -1.20
C PHE A 89 -8.49 -17.26 -2.10
N ARG A 90 -8.94 -17.35 -3.36
CA ARG A 90 -8.96 -16.22 -4.27
C ARG A 90 -9.83 -15.08 -3.73
N ALA A 91 -11.02 -15.37 -3.20
CA ALA A 91 -11.88 -14.35 -2.61
C ALA A 91 -11.19 -13.62 -1.44
N ALA A 92 -10.44 -14.34 -0.59
CA ALA A 92 -9.69 -13.75 0.51
C ALA A 92 -8.56 -12.83 0.02
N VAL A 93 -7.80 -13.27 -1.00
CA VAL A 93 -6.75 -12.47 -1.64
C VAL A 93 -7.32 -11.22 -2.29
N GLU A 94 -8.45 -11.33 -3.00
CA GLU A 94 -9.15 -10.20 -3.62
C GLU A 94 -9.62 -9.18 -2.59
N GLU A 95 -10.25 -9.62 -1.50
CA GLU A 95 -10.70 -8.70 -0.46
C GLU A 95 -9.51 -8.03 0.25
N ALA A 96 -8.46 -8.80 0.55
CA ALA A 96 -7.24 -8.23 1.13
C ALA A 96 -6.62 -7.17 0.22
N SER A 97 -6.57 -7.44 -1.09
CA SER A 97 -6.09 -6.51 -2.12
C SER A 97 -6.95 -5.27 -2.24
N LEU A 98 -8.27 -5.40 -2.13
CA LEU A 98 -9.18 -4.27 -2.14
C LEU A 98 -8.96 -3.36 -0.92
N ARG A 99 -8.78 -3.94 0.27
CA ARG A 99 -8.71 -3.21 1.54
C ARG A 99 -7.35 -2.58 1.79
N ALA A 100 -6.29 -3.35 1.60
CA ALA A 100 -4.93 -2.89 1.81
C ALA A 100 -4.40 -2.12 0.58
N GLY A 101 -5.04 -2.24 -0.58
CA GLY A 101 -4.72 -1.46 -1.77
C GLY A 101 -3.26 -1.62 -2.18
N ILE A 102 -2.55 -0.49 -2.34
CA ILE A 102 -1.12 -0.47 -2.65
C ILE A 102 -0.30 -1.27 -1.64
N LEU A 103 -0.69 -1.33 -0.36
CA LEU A 103 0.08 -2.02 0.67
C LEU A 103 0.28 -3.50 0.37
N MET A 104 -0.63 -4.16 -0.36
CA MET A 104 -0.45 -5.55 -0.79
C MET A 104 0.73 -5.74 -1.75
N LYS A 105 1.14 -4.69 -2.47
CA LYS A 105 2.32 -4.72 -3.35
C LYS A 105 3.62 -4.45 -2.58
N LEU A 106 3.51 -3.78 -1.44
CA LEU A 106 4.65 -3.22 -0.71
C LEU A 106 5.08 -4.11 0.44
N LEU A 107 4.08 -4.67 1.11
CA LEU A 107 4.25 -5.60 2.19
C LEU A 107 4.40 -7.00 1.61
N ARG A 108 5.19 -7.83 2.28
CA ARG A 108 5.10 -9.27 2.05
C ARG A 108 3.79 -9.74 2.64
N SER A 109 2.94 -10.37 1.84
CA SER A 109 1.67 -10.90 2.32
C SER A 109 1.76 -12.41 2.49
N ARG A 110 1.43 -12.91 3.68
CA ARG A 110 1.18 -14.33 3.93
C ARG A 110 -0.30 -14.50 4.16
N ILE A 111 -0.99 -15.12 3.21
CA ILE A 111 -2.42 -15.41 3.34
C ILE A 111 -2.57 -16.93 3.41
N THR A 112 -3.21 -17.40 4.47
CA THR A 112 -3.51 -18.81 4.70
C THR A 112 -5.01 -18.96 4.90
N LEU A 113 -5.65 -19.85 4.16
CA LEU A 113 -7.05 -20.19 4.31
C LEU A 113 -7.20 -21.65 4.76
N VAL A 114 -8.05 -21.89 5.73
CA VAL A 114 -8.37 -23.21 6.28
C VAL A 114 -9.85 -23.48 6.12
N SER A 115 -10.23 -24.68 5.70
CA SER A 115 -11.63 -25.11 5.70
C SER A 115 -11.78 -26.58 6.07
N LEU A 116 -13.02 -27.01 6.34
CA LEU A 116 -13.35 -28.44 6.38
C LEU A 116 -13.30 -29.06 4.97
N PRO A 117 -12.97 -30.36 4.83
CA PRO A 117 -13.08 -31.10 3.57
C PRO A 117 -14.53 -31.16 3.04
N GLY A 118 -14.68 -31.27 1.72
CA GLY A 118 -15.97 -31.38 1.05
C GLY A 118 -16.39 -30.11 0.30
N SER A 119 -17.65 -30.09 -0.12
CA SER A 119 -18.25 -28.98 -0.87
C SER A 119 -19.66 -28.69 -0.38
N SER A 120 -19.87 -27.48 0.15
CA SER A 120 -21.19 -26.90 0.45
C SER A 120 -21.50 -25.71 -0.46
N GLU A 121 -22.77 -25.32 -0.51
CA GLU A 121 -23.13 -24.00 -1.02
C GLU A 121 -22.59 -22.96 -0.04
N TYR A 122 -21.74 -22.08 -0.54
CA TYR A 122 -21.00 -21.11 0.25
C TYR A 122 -21.08 -19.74 -0.41
N ASP A 123 -21.50 -18.74 0.36
CA ASP A 123 -21.49 -17.32 0.00
C ASP A 123 -20.24 -16.67 0.60
N ASP A 124 -19.45 -15.99 -0.24
CA ASP A 124 -18.18 -15.39 0.18
C ASP A 124 -18.35 -14.08 0.96
N SER A 125 -19.58 -13.58 1.09
CA SER A 125 -19.90 -12.34 1.81
C SER A 125 -19.38 -12.31 3.24
N CYS A 126 -19.50 -13.42 3.98
CA CYS A 126 -18.99 -13.52 5.36
C CYS A 126 -17.44 -13.54 5.41
N LEU A 127 -16.78 -14.17 4.44
CA LEU A 127 -15.32 -14.13 4.33
C LEU A 127 -14.83 -12.74 3.98
N ARG A 128 -15.45 -12.09 2.99
CA ARG A 128 -15.10 -10.72 2.61
C ARG A 128 -15.32 -9.76 3.78
N GLY A 129 -16.43 -9.92 4.50
CA GLY A 129 -16.70 -9.17 5.73
C GLY A 129 -15.63 -9.38 6.80
N ALA A 130 -15.27 -10.63 7.10
CA ALA A 130 -14.32 -10.94 8.17
C ALA A 130 -12.90 -10.44 7.83
N VAL A 131 -12.45 -10.63 6.58
CA VAL A 131 -11.17 -10.09 6.10
C VAL A 131 -11.17 -8.57 6.13
N GLY A 132 -12.27 -7.94 5.68
CA GLY A 132 -12.43 -6.49 5.70
C GLY A 132 -12.40 -5.88 7.11
N ASP A 133 -13.08 -6.52 8.06
CA ASP A 133 -13.12 -6.08 9.47
C ASP A 133 -11.75 -6.13 10.13
N VAL A 134 -11.01 -7.23 9.91
CA VAL A 134 -9.68 -7.41 10.48
C VAL A 134 -8.71 -6.39 9.89
N LEU A 135 -8.64 -6.27 8.56
CA LEU A 135 -7.76 -5.30 7.92
C LEU A 135 -8.14 -3.84 8.24
N GLY A 136 -9.42 -3.58 8.50
CA GLY A 136 -9.88 -2.26 8.97
C GLY A 136 -9.43 -1.91 10.39
N LYS A 137 -9.10 -2.91 11.23
CA LYS A 137 -8.57 -2.72 12.59
C LYS A 137 -7.05 -2.63 12.62
N VAL A 138 -6.37 -3.24 11.65
CA VAL A 138 -4.90 -3.18 11.59
C VAL A 138 -4.44 -1.81 11.08
N LEU A 139 -3.76 -1.07 11.95
CA LEU A 139 -2.93 0.06 11.54
C LEU A 139 -1.65 -0.48 10.92
N LEU A 140 -1.68 -0.70 9.60
CA LEU A 140 -0.48 -1.03 8.85
C LEU A 140 0.39 0.23 8.75
N PRO A 141 1.64 0.22 9.24
CA PRO A 141 2.59 1.24 8.83
C PRO A 141 2.84 1.03 7.34
N GLY A 142 2.17 1.86 6.54
CA GLY A 142 2.40 1.95 5.11
C GLY A 142 3.78 2.54 4.82
N PRO A 143 4.24 2.46 3.56
CA PRO A 143 5.46 3.14 3.16
C PRO A 143 5.36 4.63 3.48
N GLY A 144 6.50 5.25 3.80
CA GLY A 144 6.60 6.69 3.76
C GLY A 144 6.44 7.21 2.33
N VAL A 145 6.09 8.48 2.17
CA VAL A 145 6.04 9.15 0.86
C VAL A 145 7.37 9.00 0.11
N GLU A 146 8.48 9.04 0.84
CA GLU A 146 9.84 8.87 0.32
C GLU A 146 10.05 7.49 -0.31
N GLU A 147 9.51 6.45 0.32
CA GLU A 147 9.58 5.11 -0.22
C GLU A 147 8.68 4.97 -1.46
N CYS A 148 7.47 5.53 -1.42
CA CYS A 148 6.57 5.60 -2.58
C CYS A 148 7.21 6.30 -3.78
N LEU A 149 7.87 7.43 -3.57
CA LEU A 149 8.59 8.18 -4.61
C LEU A 149 9.69 7.31 -5.23
N ARG A 150 10.53 6.68 -4.40
CA ARG A 150 11.60 5.79 -4.86
C ARG A 150 11.06 4.63 -5.70
N MET A 151 9.91 4.07 -5.35
CA MET A 151 9.30 2.97 -6.12
C MET A 151 8.79 3.39 -7.49
N HIS A 152 8.39 4.65 -7.65
CA HIS A 152 8.07 5.24 -8.95
C HIS A 152 9.33 5.69 -9.72
N GLY A 153 10.53 5.51 -9.14
CA GLY A 153 11.80 5.92 -9.75
C GLY A 153 12.26 7.32 -9.37
N ALA A 154 11.49 8.07 -8.57
CA ALA A 154 11.81 9.41 -8.08
C ALA A 154 12.57 9.36 -6.74
N GLY A 155 13.74 8.74 -6.72
CA GLY A 155 14.63 8.77 -5.54
C GLY A 155 15.27 10.16 -5.34
N MET A 156 15.94 10.34 -4.19
CA MET A 156 16.58 11.61 -3.86
C MET A 156 17.62 12.03 -4.90
N GLU A 157 18.47 11.10 -5.35
CA GLU A 157 19.51 11.37 -6.34
C GLU A 157 18.88 11.80 -7.68
N GLU A 158 17.88 11.07 -8.14
CA GLU A 158 17.15 11.36 -9.38
C GLU A 158 16.45 12.72 -9.35
N MET A 159 15.82 13.07 -8.22
CA MET A 159 15.18 14.37 -8.04
C MET A 159 16.20 15.51 -7.99
N VAL A 160 17.34 15.31 -7.33
CA VAL A 160 18.41 16.31 -7.29
C VAL A 160 18.99 16.53 -8.68
N ASP A 161 19.24 15.46 -9.45
CA ASP A 161 19.73 15.55 -10.82
C ASP A 161 18.76 16.34 -11.71
N ALA A 162 17.48 15.97 -11.71
CA ALA A 162 16.45 16.70 -12.46
C ALA A 162 16.39 18.18 -12.05
N GLY A 163 16.50 18.49 -10.75
CA GLY A 163 16.55 19.87 -10.24
C GLY A 163 17.76 20.68 -10.71
N MET A 164 18.89 20.05 -10.99
CA MET A 164 20.08 20.76 -11.48
C MET A 164 19.97 21.12 -12.98
N GLU A 165 19.29 20.32 -13.79
CA GLU A 165 19.24 20.47 -15.25
C GLU A 165 18.69 21.83 -15.72
N LEU A 166 17.78 22.45 -14.97
CA LEU A 166 17.16 23.74 -15.34
C LEU A 166 17.78 24.96 -14.66
N CYS A 167 18.92 24.81 -13.97
CA CYS A 167 19.66 25.93 -13.39
C CYS A 167 20.15 26.88 -14.48
N VAL A 168 19.73 28.14 -14.43
CA VAL A 168 20.15 29.18 -15.39
C VAL A 168 20.85 30.31 -14.65
N GLY A 169 22.02 30.71 -15.15
CA GLY A 169 22.79 31.82 -14.60
C GLY A 169 23.49 31.53 -13.26
N VAL A 170 23.49 30.26 -12.83
CA VAL A 170 24.18 29.78 -11.63
C VAL A 170 25.01 28.55 -12.02
N GLU A 171 26.24 28.47 -11.52
CA GLU A 171 27.09 27.29 -11.69
C GLU A 171 26.55 26.13 -10.84
N VAL A 172 26.36 24.96 -11.44
CA VAL A 172 25.94 23.75 -10.73
C VAL A 172 27.15 23.23 -9.94
N THR A 173 27.12 23.45 -8.62
CA THR A 173 28.17 23.01 -7.69
C THR A 173 27.68 21.88 -6.79
N ALA A 174 28.61 21.16 -6.16
CA ALA A 174 28.27 20.15 -5.14
C ALA A 174 27.49 20.78 -3.98
N GLU A 175 27.85 21.99 -3.56
CA GLU A 175 27.13 22.73 -2.52
C GLU A 175 25.68 23.02 -2.90
N LEU A 176 25.41 23.38 -4.16
CA LEU A 176 24.03 23.61 -4.61
C LEU A 176 23.20 22.32 -4.59
N ARG A 177 23.80 21.19 -4.96
CA ARG A 177 23.17 19.86 -4.90
C ARG A 177 22.83 19.46 -3.47
N GLU A 178 23.77 19.63 -2.54
CA GLU A 178 23.56 19.39 -1.11
C GLU A 178 22.45 20.29 -0.54
N ARG A 179 22.39 21.56 -0.97
CA ARG A 179 21.30 22.47 -0.58
C ARG A 179 19.95 22.03 -1.11
N LEU A 180 19.87 21.51 -2.33
CA LEU A 180 18.63 20.96 -2.88
C LEU A 180 18.20 19.71 -2.13
N GLU A 181 19.10 18.77 -1.88
CA GLU A 181 18.83 17.58 -1.08
C GLU A 181 18.28 17.92 0.31
N ALA A 182 18.90 18.89 0.99
CA ALA A 182 18.45 19.38 2.29
C ALA A 182 17.06 20.03 2.22
N GLU A 183 16.77 20.82 1.18
CA GLU A 183 15.46 21.44 1.00
C GLU A 183 14.37 20.43 0.62
N ILE A 184 14.67 19.41 -0.18
CA ILE A 184 13.75 18.30 -0.47
C ILE A 184 13.44 17.55 0.83
N THR A 185 14.48 17.20 1.61
CA THR A 185 14.32 16.55 2.92
C THR A 185 13.44 17.38 3.86
N ARG A 186 13.67 18.70 3.92
CA ARG A 186 12.85 19.62 4.72
C ARG A 186 11.40 19.67 4.23
N ALA A 187 11.18 19.74 2.92
CA ALA A 187 9.84 19.75 2.33
C ALA A 187 9.08 18.46 2.59
N LEU A 188 9.75 17.30 2.53
CA LEU A 188 9.17 16.00 2.88
C LEU A 188 8.81 15.88 4.37
N GLY A 189 9.33 16.76 5.23
CA GLY A 189 8.91 16.89 6.62
C GLY A 189 7.61 17.70 6.82
N ASP A 190 7.12 18.42 5.80
CA ASP A 190 5.88 19.19 5.87
C ASP A 190 4.66 18.29 5.62
N LEU A 191 3.70 18.30 6.55
CA LEU A 191 2.52 17.44 6.50
C LEU A 191 1.65 17.66 5.25
N ASN A 192 1.52 18.91 4.78
CA ASN A 192 0.71 19.23 3.60
C ASN A 192 1.40 18.77 2.32
N VAL A 193 2.72 18.94 2.24
CA VAL A 193 3.52 18.41 1.11
C VAL A 193 3.38 16.89 1.05
N ARG A 194 3.51 16.20 2.19
CA ARG A 194 3.32 14.74 2.27
C ARG A 194 1.92 14.31 1.84
N ALA A 195 0.89 15.03 2.29
CA ALA A 195 -0.50 14.71 1.94
C ALA A 195 -0.76 14.83 0.44
N LEU A 196 -0.25 15.89 -0.20
CA LEU A 196 -0.39 16.11 -1.64
C LEU A 196 0.39 15.08 -2.46
N LEU A 197 1.64 14.78 -2.07
CA LEU A 197 2.44 13.74 -2.71
C LEU A 197 1.77 12.37 -2.58
N ALA A 198 1.27 12.02 -1.39
CA ALA A 198 0.54 10.77 -1.18
C ALA A 198 -0.69 10.69 -2.08
N ALA A 199 -1.46 11.77 -2.22
CA ALA A 199 -2.62 11.81 -3.11
C ALA A 199 -2.24 11.53 -4.58
N ALA A 200 -1.18 12.15 -5.09
CA ALA A 200 -0.69 11.91 -6.45
C ALA A 200 -0.21 10.46 -6.64
N LEU A 201 0.62 9.97 -5.72
CA LEU A 201 1.19 8.61 -5.76
C LEU A 201 0.11 7.53 -5.73
N HIS A 202 -0.86 7.63 -4.81
CA HIS A 202 -1.95 6.66 -4.75
C HIS A 202 -2.84 6.68 -5.98
N LEU A 203 -3.12 7.87 -6.52
CA LEU A 203 -3.96 8.02 -7.70
C LEU A 203 -3.27 7.42 -8.95
N GLU A 204 -1.98 7.70 -9.15
CA GLU A 204 -1.18 7.08 -10.21
C GLU A 204 -1.24 5.56 -10.14
N ASP A 205 -1.00 5.01 -8.96
CA ASP A 205 -1.00 3.57 -8.75
C ASP A 205 -2.38 2.96 -9.06
N ASP A 206 -3.47 3.65 -8.72
CA ASP A 206 -4.82 3.21 -9.07
C ASP A 206 -5.10 3.27 -10.59
N ILE A 207 -4.56 4.28 -11.28
CA ILE A 207 -4.67 4.44 -12.73
C ILE A 207 -3.90 3.36 -13.47
N GLU A 208 -2.61 3.16 -13.15
CA GLU A 208 -1.75 2.15 -13.78
C GLU A 208 -2.37 0.74 -13.68
N ASN A 209 -3.05 0.48 -12.57
CA ASN A 209 -3.65 -0.83 -12.27
C ASN A 209 -5.15 -0.90 -12.61
N ARG A 210 -5.69 0.12 -13.27
CA ARG A 210 -7.09 0.19 -13.72
C ARG A 210 -8.12 -0.02 -12.61
N ARG A 211 -7.82 0.46 -11.41
CA ARG A 211 -8.73 0.36 -10.26
C ARG A 211 -9.83 1.43 -10.28
N LEU A 212 -9.71 2.43 -11.14
CA LEU A 212 -10.67 3.54 -11.27
C LEU A 212 -11.40 3.51 -12.62
N LEU A 213 -12.67 3.15 -12.59
CA LEU A 213 -13.52 3.16 -13.79
C LEU A 213 -13.69 4.59 -14.31
N GLY A 214 -13.34 4.81 -15.58
CA GLY A 214 -13.48 6.11 -16.25
C GLY A 214 -12.28 7.05 -16.11
N LEU A 215 -11.21 6.61 -15.46
CA LEU A 215 -9.94 7.33 -15.39
C LEU A 215 -8.84 6.48 -16.02
N ASP A 216 -8.59 6.70 -17.33
CA ASP A 216 -7.58 5.99 -18.10
C ASP A 216 -6.65 7.01 -18.77
N LEU A 217 -5.44 7.15 -18.23
CA LEU A 217 -4.47 8.16 -18.64
C LEU A 217 -3.36 7.58 -19.53
N ARG A 218 -3.50 6.35 -20.03
CA ARG A 218 -2.46 5.71 -20.86
C ARG A 218 -2.21 6.44 -22.17
N ASP A 219 -3.19 7.21 -22.64
CA ASP A 219 -3.07 8.05 -23.83
C ASP A 219 -2.72 9.51 -23.48
N ASP A 220 -2.32 9.79 -22.22
CA ASP A 220 -2.03 11.11 -21.65
C ASP A 220 -2.94 12.21 -22.22
N PRO A 221 -4.25 12.16 -21.90
CA PRO A 221 -5.19 13.09 -22.49
C PRO A 221 -4.82 14.51 -22.08
N ALA A 222 -4.55 15.37 -23.06
CA ALA A 222 -4.20 16.80 -22.92
C ALA A 222 -5.21 17.69 -22.14
N PHE A 223 -6.19 17.07 -21.49
CA PHE A 223 -7.24 17.69 -20.69
C PHE A 223 -7.18 17.30 -19.20
N LEU A 224 -6.21 16.47 -18.78
CA LEU A 224 -5.94 16.32 -17.36
C LEU A 224 -5.22 17.58 -16.87
N TYR A 225 -5.82 18.25 -15.91
CA TYR A 225 -5.25 19.45 -15.27
C TYR A 225 -5.14 19.28 -13.75
N SER A 226 -5.57 18.13 -13.23
CA SER A 226 -5.63 17.89 -11.78
C SER A 226 -4.26 17.53 -11.20
N ASP A 227 -3.45 16.86 -12.00
CA ASP A 227 -1.99 16.72 -11.87
C ASP A 227 -1.30 18.07 -11.70
N GLU A 228 -1.50 19.01 -12.64
CA GLU A 228 -0.86 20.32 -12.59
C GLU A 228 -1.28 21.10 -11.34
N VAL A 229 -2.56 21.00 -10.95
CA VAL A 229 -3.10 21.64 -9.75
C VAL A 229 -2.41 21.09 -8.49
N ILE A 230 -2.13 19.79 -8.43
CA ILE A 230 -1.38 19.18 -7.32
C ILE A 230 0.07 19.65 -7.32
N GLY A 231 0.75 19.63 -8.48
CA GLY A 231 2.13 20.12 -8.62
C GLY A 231 2.27 21.58 -8.19
N MET A 232 1.36 22.45 -8.64
CA MET A 232 1.29 23.85 -8.23
C MET A 232 1.05 24.01 -6.72
N ALA A 233 0.16 23.20 -6.13
CA ALA A 233 -0.12 23.25 -4.71
C ALA A 233 1.12 22.89 -3.87
N ILE A 234 1.88 21.86 -4.29
CA ILE A 234 3.14 21.47 -3.64
C ILE A 234 4.16 22.60 -3.74
N ALA A 235 4.42 23.12 -4.94
CA ALA A 235 5.39 24.20 -5.15
C ALA A 235 5.04 25.44 -4.31
N ASN A 236 3.76 25.83 -4.31
CA ASN A 236 3.25 26.96 -3.55
C ASN A 236 3.30 26.73 -2.04
N GLN A 237 3.09 25.50 -1.55
CA GLN A 237 3.26 25.17 -0.13
C GLN A 237 4.72 25.34 0.32
N ILE A 238 5.68 25.04 -0.55
CA ILE A 238 7.11 25.11 -0.22
C ILE A 238 7.67 26.54 -0.24
N ALA A 239 7.33 27.32 -1.27
CA ALA A 239 7.96 28.63 -1.51
C ALA A 239 6.99 29.72 -2.04
N GLY A 240 5.68 29.52 -1.86
CA GLY A 240 4.65 30.49 -2.24
C GLY A 240 4.51 30.70 -3.75
N THR A 241 3.82 31.77 -4.13
CA THR A 241 3.38 32.00 -5.52
C THR A 241 4.53 32.07 -6.53
N LYS A 242 5.73 32.48 -6.10
CA LYS A 242 6.90 32.53 -6.99
C LYS A 242 7.29 31.14 -7.51
N ALA A 243 7.12 30.11 -6.68
CA ALA A 243 7.47 28.75 -7.04
C ALA A 243 6.59 28.17 -8.15
N ILE A 244 5.39 28.71 -8.35
CA ILE A 244 4.49 28.31 -9.44
C ILE A 244 5.12 28.61 -10.80
N PHE A 245 5.83 29.73 -10.95
CA PHE A 245 6.51 30.06 -12.20
C PHE A 245 7.66 29.09 -12.50
N ASN A 246 8.38 28.68 -11.45
CA ASN A 246 9.44 27.68 -11.62
C ASN A 246 8.84 26.30 -11.91
N PHE A 247 7.75 25.93 -11.23
CA PHE A 247 7.02 24.68 -11.48
C PHE A 247 6.65 24.55 -12.95
N LYS A 248 6.04 25.59 -13.54
CA LYS A 248 5.68 25.55 -14.97
C LYS A 248 6.85 25.25 -15.90
N ARG A 249 8.06 25.67 -15.54
CA ARG A 249 9.25 25.33 -16.31
C ARG A 249 9.65 23.85 -16.16
N TYR A 250 9.53 23.28 -14.97
CA TYR A 250 9.83 21.86 -14.74
C TYR A 250 8.76 20.93 -15.33
N ASP A 251 7.50 21.32 -15.24
CA ASP A 251 6.34 20.66 -15.86
C ASP A 251 6.46 20.65 -17.40
N GLU A 252 6.80 21.79 -18.02
CA GLU A 252 6.95 21.87 -19.48
C GLU A 252 8.19 21.13 -20.02
N GLU A 253 9.35 21.25 -19.37
CA GLU A 253 10.61 20.68 -19.86
C GLU A 253 10.82 19.20 -19.45
N LYS A 254 10.17 18.77 -18.36
CA LYS A 254 10.27 17.42 -17.75
C LYS A 254 11.71 16.86 -17.67
N PRO A 255 12.66 17.57 -17.03
CA PRO A 255 14.06 17.15 -16.95
C PRO A 255 14.25 15.85 -16.18
N GLY A 256 15.31 15.11 -16.53
CA GLY A 256 15.72 13.88 -15.86
C GLY A 256 14.58 12.90 -15.62
N VAL A 257 14.37 12.54 -14.34
CA VAL A 257 13.36 11.56 -13.92
C VAL A 257 11.92 12.01 -14.21
N ILE A 258 11.65 13.31 -14.26
CA ILE A 258 10.28 13.84 -14.42
C ILE A 258 9.64 13.30 -15.70
N GLY A 259 10.38 13.29 -16.82
CA GLY A 259 9.87 12.80 -18.10
C GLY A 259 9.62 11.29 -18.19
N GLY A 260 10.01 10.52 -17.16
CA GLY A 260 9.78 9.08 -17.09
C GLY A 260 8.69 8.65 -16.09
N LEU A 261 8.13 9.59 -15.33
CA LEU A 261 7.09 9.34 -14.34
C LEU A 261 5.69 9.34 -14.98
N GLY A 262 4.72 8.71 -14.30
CA GLY A 262 3.32 8.80 -14.70
C GLY A 262 2.74 10.20 -14.46
N PRO A 263 1.64 10.56 -15.16
CA PRO A 263 1.10 11.93 -15.26
C PRO A 263 0.67 12.57 -13.94
N MET A 264 0.39 11.80 -12.88
CA MET A 264 0.12 12.39 -11.57
C MET A 264 1.41 12.68 -10.81
N VAL A 265 2.39 11.77 -10.95
CA VAL A 265 3.62 11.78 -10.15
C VAL A 265 4.66 12.71 -10.75
N ASP A 266 4.74 12.85 -12.07
CA ASP A 266 5.65 13.77 -12.74
C ASP A 266 5.43 15.22 -12.28
N ASP A 267 4.19 15.71 -12.29
CA ASP A 267 3.82 17.06 -11.87
C ASP A 267 3.98 17.26 -10.37
N ALA A 268 3.68 16.24 -9.56
CA ALA A 268 3.89 16.30 -8.13
C ALA A 268 5.39 16.41 -7.79
N VAL A 269 6.25 15.64 -8.48
CA VAL A 269 7.71 15.69 -8.33
C VAL A 269 8.29 16.98 -8.90
N ALA A 270 7.81 17.44 -10.05
CA ALA A 270 8.16 18.74 -10.61
C ALA A 270 7.82 19.88 -9.64
N GLY A 271 6.65 19.82 -9.00
CA GLY A 271 6.20 20.76 -7.97
C GLY A 271 7.11 20.77 -6.74
N LEU A 272 7.51 19.59 -6.26
CA LEU A 272 8.44 19.43 -5.16
C LEU A 272 9.81 20.05 -5.48
N ILE A 273 10.41 19.66 -6.60
CA ILE A 273 11.73 20.14 -7.04
C ILE A 273 11.69 21.65 -7.27
N ALA A 274 10.69 22.14 -8.01
CA ALA A 274 10.56 23.56 -8.30
C ALA A 274 10.34 24.40 -7.04
N GLY A 275 9.54 23.91 -6.09
CA GLY A 275 9.35 24.52 -4.79
C GLY A 275 10.66 24.65 -4.02
N CYS A 276 11.40 23.55 -3.88
CA CYS A 276 12.69 23.53 -3.18
C CYS A 276 13.72 24.44 -3.87
N MET A 277 13.84 24.37 -5.19
CA MET A 277 14.74 25.23 -5.97
C MET A 277 14.39 26.71 -5.82
N SER A 278 13.10 27.06 -5.84
CA SER A 278 12.68 28.45 -5.64
C SER A 278 13.08 28.99 -4.26
N ARG A 279 13.01 28.13 -3.24
CA ARG A 279 13.38 28.48 -1.87
C ARG A 279 14.88 28.67 -1.67
N ILE A 280 15.70 27.93 -2.42
CA ILE A 280 17.18 28.05 -2.38
C ILE A 280 17.63 29.42 -2.86
N PHE A 281 16.90 30.02 -3.81
CA PHE A 281 17.23 31.30 -4.45
C PHE A 281 16.37 32.47 -3.96
N GLU A 282 15.57 32.28 -2.91
CA GLU A 282 14.88 33.36 -2.19
C GLU A 282 15.85 34.14 -1.28
#